data_AF-A0A4P6JTK6-F1
#
_entry.id   AF-A0A4P6JTK6-F1
#
_cell.length_a   1.000
_cell.length_b   1.000
_cell.length_c   1.000
_cell.angle_alpha   90.00
_cell.angle_beta   90.00
_cell.angle_gamma   90.00
#
_symmetry.space_group_name_H-M   'P 1'
#
loop_
_entity.id
_entity.type
_entity.pdbx_description
1 polymer ?
#
loop_
_entity_poly.entity_id
_entity_poly.type
_entity_poly.pdbx_seq_one_letter_code
_entity_poly.pdbx_strand_id
1 'polypeptide(L)'
;MPSNITAYEWQLNGSAHIAYQTNDNHIRELVGRSDGTWRDMDITRTTRAPTLENAIMTGYGWPEGRTHQVTYVSPTGDGHIHELVQLHNHPWSYEDLMMQPTGAPPSDGMTLAAYSQKADGTKHVIYTARDGHIHELAVGLTGTWQHTNLTRETPGAPPSEGDALCAFSWATGRSQHVVYLSGDGHIHELIKVDGGPRQHSDLTEIAQAPPAVGNTLIGYAWERGARKQVVYMGNNGNIYELSAGLDNAWTYTDLMSQTGAPLAAGSALSAFAWETGNTKQVVYVAENQRVQELQMDQAGQWKHRDLMQQVTNAPSASNTLIAGYEWSSQFAKQIIYLDRRENPHIHSLVFKHGGIWQYSDLTSLAGAPALV
;
A
#
# COMPACT_ATOMS: atom_id res chain seq x y z
N MET A 1 -10.51 9.33 -4.70
CA MET A 1 -9.22 10.04 -4.82
C MET A 1 -8.14 9.04 -4.44
N PRO A 2 -7.14 8.80 -5.29
CA PRO A 2 -5.98 7.99 -4.91
C PRO A 2 -5.25 8.58 -3.69
N SER A 3 -4.52 7.73 -2.95
CA SER A 3 -4.07 8.03 -1.58
C SER A 3 -2.93 9.05 -1.55
N ASN A 4 -3.21 10.21 -0.98
CA ASN A 4 -2.24 11.26 -0.64
C ASN A 4 -1.50 11.00 0.68
N ILE A 5 -1.66 9.80 1.25
CA ILE A 5 -0.99 9.33 2.46
C ILE A 5 -0.55 7.88 2.27
N THR A 6 0.64 7.55 2.74
CA THR A 6 1.18 6.18 2.80
C THR A 6 1.87 5.97 4.14
N ALA A 7 1.88 4.74 4.64
CA ALA A 7 2.51 4.41 5.92
C ALA A 7 3.32 3.12 5.80
N TYR A 8 4.50 3.10 6.40
CA TYR A 8 5.46 2.01 6.27
C TYR A 8 6.43 1.97 7.46
N GLU A 9 7.06 0.81 7.68
CA GLU A 9 8.16 0.68 8.62
C GLU A 9 9.50 0.88 7.89
N TRP A 10 10.42 1.62 8.52
CA TRP A 10 11.83 1.55 8.16
C TRP A 10 12.58 0.56 9.04
N GLN A 11 12.85 -0.63 8.50
CA GLN A 11 13.30 -1.78 9.29
C GLN A 11 14.69 -1.58 9.90
N LEU A 12 15.58 -0.84 9.23
CA LEU A 12 16.97 -0.68 9.68
C LEU A 12 17.11 0.14 10.97
N ASN A 13 16.15 1.00 11.30
CA ASN A 13 16.13 1.74 12.56
C ASN A 13 14.86 1.52 13.38
N GLY A 14 13.96 0.65 12.92
CA GLY A 14 12.71 0.29 13.58
C GLY A 14 11.73 1.45 13.76
N SER A 15 11.78 2.45 12.89
CA SER A 15 10.89 3.61 12.96
C SER A 15 9.65 3.43 12.09
N ALA A 16 8.54 4.00 12.56
CA ALA A 16 7.29 4.11 11.84
C ALA A 16 7.29 5.40 11.01
N HIS A 17 6.81 5.35 9.78
CA HIS A 17 6.75 6.49 8.87
C HIS A 17 5.35 6.63 8.29
N ILE A 18 4.88 7.87 8.20
CA ILE A 18 3.64 8.21 7.53
C ILE A 18 3.94 9.42 6.64
N ALA A 19 4.02 9.20 5.35
CA ALA A 19 4.18 10.29 4.38
C ALA A 19 2.80 10.77 3.95
N TYR A 20 2.63 12.08 3.85
CA TYR A 20 1.36 12.72 3.54
C TYR A 20 1.56 14.03 2.79
N GLN A 21 0.61 14.40 1.95
CA GLN A 21 0.59 15.69 1.27
C GLN A 21 -0.21 16.73 2.06
N THR A 22 0.28 17.97 2.10
CA THR A 22 -0.39 19.15 2.66
C THR A 22 -0.91 20.08 1.55
N ASN A 23 -1.78 21.05 1.89
CA ASN A 23 -2.40 21.96 0.90
C ASN A 23 -1.43 22.84 0.11
N ASP A 24 -0.21 23.05 0.62
CA ASP A 24 0.86 23.70 -0.14
C ASP A 24 1.53 22.77 -1.16
N ASN A 25 0.97 21.57 -1.37
CA ASN A 25 1.43 20.49 -2.24
C ASN A 25 2.77 19.87 -1.83
N HIS A 26 3.28 20.20 -0.64
CA HIS A 26 4.46 19.56 -0.09
C HIS A 26 4.12 18.16 0.43
N ILE A 27 5.07 17.24 0.27
CA ILE A 27 5.05 15.95 0.95
C ILE A 27 5.83 16.10 2.24
N ARG A 28 5.19 15.71 3.34
CA ARG A 28 5.74 15.69 4.68
C ARG A 28 5.75 14.27 5.22
N GLU A 29 6.54 14.03 6.25
CA GLU A 29 6.66 12.73 6.90
C GLU A 29 6.54 12.86 8.41
N LEU A 30 5.59 12.13 8.99
CA LEU A 30 5.57 11.82 10.42
C LEU A 30 6.48 10.63 10.69
N VAL A 31 7.46 10.81 11.59
CA VAL A 31 8.40 9.76 12.00
C VAL A 31 8.17 9.40 13.46
N GLY A 32 7.73 8.18 13.71
CA GLY A 32 7.53 7.59 15.03
C GLY A 32 8.75 6.77 15.47
N ARG A 33 9.23 7.00 16.69
CA ARG A 33 10.33 6.23 17.30
C ARG A 33 9.82 5.23 18.35
N SER A 34 10.69 4.30 18.73
CA SER A 34 10.40 3.26 19.72
C SER A 34 10.08 3.82 21.12
N ASP A 35 10.51 5.04 21.42
CA ASP A 35 10.21 5.76 22.66
C ASP A 35 8.81 6.41 22.66
N GLY A 36 8.05 6.27 21.57
CA GLY A 36 6.71 6.86 21.40
C GLY A 36 6.72 8.32 20.96
N THR A 37 7.89 8.91 20.69
CA THR A 37 7.97 10.28 20.14
C THR A 37 7.63 10.28 18.65
N TRP A 38 6.90 11.31 18.23
CA TRP A 38 6.59 11.59 16.84
C TRP A 38 7.09 12.97 16.46
N ARG A 39 7.58 13.11 15.23
CA ARG A 39 8.00 14.39 14.66
C ARG A 39 7.51 14.51 13.23
N ASP A 40 7.18 15.72 12.84
CA ASP A 40 6.88 16.08 11.45
C ASP A 40 8.14 16.66 10.76
N MET A 41 8.29 16.37 9.47
CA MET A 41 9.31 16.95 8.61
C MET A 41 8.77 17.17 7.20
N ASP A 42 9.00 18.36 6.67
CA ASP A 42 8.75 18.67 5.25
C ASP A 42 9.88 18.11 4.39
N ILE A 43 9.65 16.94 3.78
CA ILE A 43 10.66 16.23 3.01
C ILE A 43 10.81 16.79 1.59
N THR A 44 9.75 17.32 0.99
CA THR A 44 9.82 18.04 -0.31
C THR A 44 10.72 19.27 -0.21
N ARG A 45 10.53 20.12 0.81
CA ARG A 45 11.36 21.31 1.02
C ARG A 45 12.81 20.95 1.34
N THR A 46 13.02 19.89 2.13
CA THR A 46 14.36 19.44 2.53
C THR A 46 15.19 19.04 1.31
N THR A 47 14.58 18.37 0.34
CA THR A 47 15.25 17.87 -0.88
C THR A 47 15.20 18.86 -2.04
N ARG A 48 14.36 19.90 -1.96
CA ARG A 48 14.02 20.81 -3.07
C ARG A 48 13.38 20.07 -4.25
N ALA A 49 12.65 19.00 -3.95
CA ALA A 49 11.86 18.28 -4.92
C ALA A 49 10.68 19.14 -5.43
N PRO A 50 10.16 18.85 -6.63
CA PRO A 50 8.95 19.50 -7.12
C PRO A 50 7.74 19.20 -6.23
N THR A 51 6.84 20.17 -6.14
CA THR A 51 5.51 20.00 -5.53
C THR A 51 4.52 19.67 -6.63
N LEU A 52 3.73 18.60 -6.45
CA LEU A 52 2.70 18.21 -7.40
C LEU A 52 1.32 18.30 -6.76
N GLU A 53 0.35 18.93 -7.40
CA GLU A 53 -1.02 18.99 -6.90
C GLU A 53 -1.68 17.59 -6.95
N ASN A 54 -2.43 17.21 -5.92
CA ASN A 54 -3.14 15.91 -5.86
C ASN A 54 -2.20 14.72 -6.12
N ALA A 55 -1.04 14.72 -5.48
CA ALA A 55 -0.05 13.67 -5.65
C ALA A 55 -0.55 12.35 -5.07
N ILE A 56 -0.39 11.28 -5.83
CA ILE A 56 -0.51 9.91 -5.35
C ILE A 56 0.88 9.45 -4.92
N MET A 57 0.96 8.71 -3.83
CA MET A 57 2.26 8.31 -3.29
C MET A 57 2.25 6.90 -2.70
N THR A 58 3.42 6.28 -2.73
CA THR A 58 3.70 5.02 -2.05
C THR A 58 5.04 5.10 -1.34
N GLY A 59 5.08 4.60 -0.10
CA GLY A 59 6.25 4.60 0.75
C GLY A 59 6.64 3.18 1.11
N TYR A 60 7.94 2.88 1.04
CA TYR A 60 8.45 1.55 1.32
C TYR A 60 9.91 1.62 1.79
N GLY A 61 10.35 0.54 2.44
CA GLY A 61 11.74 0.32 2.78
C GLY A 61 12.40 -0.61 1.77
N TRP A 62 13.66 -0.36 1.46
CA TRP A 62 14.54 -1.25 0.71
C TRP A 62 15.79 -1.57 1.56
N PRO A 63 15.73 -2.59 2.44
CA PRO A 63 16.81 -2.92 3.36
C PRO A 63 18.13 -3.26 2.66
N GLU A 64 18.07 -3.94 1.51
CA GLU A 64 19.25 -4.33 0.73
C GLU A 64 19.99 -3.10 0.21
N GLY A 65 19.27 -2.11 -0.30
CA GLY A 65 19.83 -0.81 -0.71
C GLY A 65 20.01 0.19 0.44
N ARG A 66 19.71 -0.22 1.68
CA ARG A 66 19.79 0.59 2.91
C ARG A 66 19.05 1.93 2.80
N THR A 67 17.98 1.99 2.01
CA THR A 67 17.22 3.22 1.77
C THR A 67 15.74 2.99 2.06
N HIS A 68 15.04 4.04 2.49
CA HIS A 68 13.59 4.11 2.41
C HIS A 68 13.19 5.31 1.54
N GLN A 69 11.99 5.25 0.99
CA GLN A 69 11.57 6.14 -0.06
C GLN A 69 10.10 6.50 0.04
N VAL A 70 9.76 7.63 -0.55
CA VAL A 70 8.40 8.01 -0.93
C VAL A 70 8.43 8.34 -2.43
N THR A 71 7.79 7.49 -3.21
CA THR A 71 7.62 7.70 -4.66
C THR A 71 6.28 8.36 -4.90
N TYR A 72 6.23 9.37 -5.78
CA TYR A 72 5.02 10.13 -6.04
C TYR A 72 4.92 10.62 -7.48
N VAL A 73 3.67 10.80 -7.92
CA VAL A 73 3.27 11.32 -9.23
C VAL A 73 1.92 12.02 -9.10
N SER A 74 1.51 12.80 -10.10
CA SER A 74 0.22 13.47 -10.13
C SER A 74 -0.45 13.34 -11.49
N PRO A 75 -1.80 13.20 -11.53
CA PRO A 75 -2.54 13.19 -12.80
C PRO A 75 -2.50 14.55 -13.52
N THR A 76 -2.21 15.63 -12.79
CA THR A 76 -2.06 16.99 -13.32
C THR A 76 -0.60 17.45 -13.38
N GLY A 77 0.35 16.54 -13.10
CA GLY A 77 1.79 16.81 -13.10
C GLY A 77 2.42 16.79 -14.49
N ASP A 78 3.75 16.74 -14.52
CA ASP A 78 4.57 16.57 -15.72
C ASP A 78 4.57 15.13 -16.27
N GLY A 79 3.92 14.19 -15.58
CA GLY A 79 3.90 12.77 -15.90
C GLY A 79 5.17 12.04 -15.50
N HIS A 80 6.11 12.70 -14.82
CA HIS A 80 7.32 12.07 -14.32
C HIS A 80 7.05 11.33 -13.00
N ILE A 81 7.86 10.30 -12.75
CA ILE A 81 7.87 9.58 -11.48
C ILE A 81 9.00 10.16 -10.64
N HIS A 82 8.65 10.72 -9.49
CA HIS A 82 9.60 11.32 -8.57
C HIS A 82 9.83 10.43 -7.34
N GLU A 83 11.06 10.38 -6.85
CA GLU A 83 11.42 9.64 -5.64
C GLU A 83 12.12 10.56 -4.64
N LEU A 84 11.53 10.69 -3.45
CA LEU A 84 12.22 11.16 -2.26
C LEU A 84 12.89 9.94 -1.63
N VAL A 85 14.20 9.98 -1.41
CA VAL A 85 14.97 8.84 -0.89
C VAL A 85 15.88 9.25 0.24
N GLN A 86 15.85 8.48 1.33
CA GLN A 86 16.77 8.60 2.44
C GLN A 86 17.63 7.32 2.55
N LEU A 87 18.93 7.47 2.33
CA LEU A 87 19.92 6.45 2.68
C LEU A 87 20.11 6.41 4.21
N HIS A 88 20.24 5.23 4.79
CA HIS A 88 20.34 5.03 6.23
C HIS A 88 21.47 5.89 6.85
N ASN A 89 21.11 6.76 7.79
CA ASN A 89 21.98 7.77 8.44
C ASN A 89 22.47 8.91 7.53
N HIS A 90 21.81 9.16 6.41
CA HIS A 90 22.06 10.29 5.52
C HIS A 90 20.82 11.20 5.45
N PRO A 91 20.97 12.46 5.01
CA PRO A 91 19.82 13.31 4.75
C PRO A 91 18.95 12.76 3.62
N TRP A 92 17.69 13.20 3.58
CA TRP A 92 16.83 13.02 2.42
C TRP A 92 17.47 13.61 1.15
N SER A 93 17.23 12.96 0.03
CA SER A 93 17.60 13.40 -1.31
C SER A 93 16.45 13.17 -2.28
N TYR A 94 16.52 13.77 -3.45
CA TYR A 94 15.50 13.71 -4.49
C TYR A 94 16.10 13.16 -5.78
N GLU A 95 15.32 12.34 -6.47
CA GLU A 95 15.60 11.86 -7.80
C GLU A 95 14.34 11.92 -8.67
N ASP A 96 14.52 12.30 -9.94
CA ASP A 96 13.51 12.11 -11.00
C ASP A 96 13.87 10.84 -11.77
N LEU A 97 13.03 9.82 -11.67
CA LEU A 97 13.32 8.50 -12.23
C LEU A 97 13.26 8.49 -13.76
N MET A 98 12.54 9.44 -14.36
CA MET A 98 12.32 9.54 -15.82
C MET A 98 13.26 10.52 -16.51
N MET A 99 14.01 11.32 -15.76
CA MET A 99 15.13 12.11 -16.30
C MET A 99 16.37 11.26 -16.63
N GLN A 100 16.41 10.01 -16.16
CA GLN A 100 17.36 9.01 -16.62
C GLN A 100 17.00 8.52 -18.04
N PRO A 101 17.96 8.01 -18.83
CA PRO A 101 17.70 7.50 -20.18
C PRO A 101 17.00 6.13 -20.17
N THR A 102 15.85 6.03 -19.50
CA THR A 102 15.06 4.80 -19.35
C THR A 102 14.21 4.51 -20.59
N GLY A 103 13.79 5.54 -21.33
CA GLY A 103 12.83 5.42 -22.43
C GLY A 103 11.39 5.17 -21.96
N ALA A 104 11.12 5.32 -20.67
CA ALA A 104 9.82 5.10 -20.07
C ALA A 104 8.80 6.15 -20.56
N PRO A 105 7.56 5.76 -20.90
CA PRO A 105 6.52 6.72 -21.23
C PRO A 105 6.05 7.47 -19.98
N PRO A 106 5.59 8.73 -20.12
CA PRO A 106 5.02 9.49 -19.01
C PRO A 106 3.83 8.77 -18.37
N SER A 107 3.78 8.82 -17.03
CA SER A 107 2.64 8.33 -16.27
C SER A 107 1.36 9.12 -16.56
N ASP A 108 0.22 8.47 -16.43
CA ASP A 108 -1.09 9.15 -16.39
C ASP A 108 -1.41 9.74 -15.00
N GLY A 109 -0.62 9.41 -13.98
CA GLY A 109 -0.79 9.85 -12.60
C GLY A 109 -1.98 9.25 -11.85
N MET A 110 -2.54 8.14 -12.33
CA MET A 110 -3.74 7.51 -11.75
C MET A 110 -3.40 6.38 -10.79
N THR A 111 -2.37 5.57 -11.10
CA THR A 111 -1.95 4.46 -10.24
C THR A 111 -0.44 4.42 -10.03
N LEU A 112 -0.04 4.03 -8.83
CA LEU A 112 1.36 3.90 -8.42
C LEU A 112 1.49 2.83 -7.34
N ALA A 113 2.40 1.89 -7.53
CA ALA A 113 2.83 0.95 -6.50
C ALA A 113 4.35 0.80 -6.52
N ALA A 114 4.93 0.41 -5.40
CA ALA A 114 6.35 0.16 -5.32
C ALA A 114 6.66 -0.90 -4.26
N TYR A 115 7.73 -1.66 -4.49
CA TYR A 115 8.16 -2.71 -3.60
C TYR A 115 9.65 -3.01 -3.79
N SER A 116 10.26 -3.62 -2.78
CA SER A 116 11.62 -4.17 -2.88
C SER A 116 11.58 -5.69 -3.03
N GLN A 117 12.43 -6.23 -3.89
CA GLN A 117 12.65 -7.67 -4.02
C GLN A 117 14.00 -8.05 -3.38
N LYS A 118 13.92 -8.81 -2.29
CA LYS A 118 15.11 -9.25 -1.55
C LYS A 118 15.98 -10.24 -2.34
N ALA A 119 15.37 -11.11 -3.14
CA ALA A 119 16.05 -12.23 -3.78
C ALA A 119 17.15 -11.78 -4.77
N ASP A 120 16.93 -10.68 -5.48
CA ASP A 120 17.86 -10.08 -6.44
C ASP A 120 18.40 -8.72 -5.98
N GLY A 121 17.96 -8.23 -4.81
CA GLY A 121 18.38 -6.95 -4.26
C GLY A 121 17.98 -5.79 -5.16
N THR A 122 16.74 -5.78 -5.63
CA THR A 122 16.19 -4.75 -6.50
C THR A 122 15.02 -4.02 -5.85
N LYS A 123 14.71 -2.83 -6.34
CA LYS A 123 13.45 -2.13 -6.06
C LYS A 123 12.75 -1.78 -7.36
N HIS A 124 11.42 -1.71 -7.28
CA HIS A 124 10.52 -1.60 -8.42
C HIS A 124 9.48 -0.53 -8.16
N VAL A 125 9.18 0.26 -9.19
CA VAL A 125 8.07 1.21 -9.22
C VAL A 125 7.18 0.85 -10.40
N ILE A 126 5.91 0.63 -10.11
CA ILE A 126 4.89 0.21 -11.06
C ILE A 126 3.88 1.34 -11.24
N TYR A 127 3.57 1.69 -12.48
CA TYR A 127 2.66 2.79 -12.79
C TYR A 127 1.90 2.54 -14.09
N THR A 128 0.77 3.22 -14.25
CA THR A 128 0.02 3.29 -15.52
C THR A 128 0.42 4.51 -16.33
N ALA A 129 0.41 4.35 -17.66
CA ALA A 129 0.69 5.43 -18.60
C ALA A 129 -0.52 5.68 -19.52
N ARG A 130 -0.49 6.82 -20.23
CA ARG A 130 -1.57 7.23 -21.14
C ARG A 130 -1.82 6.29 -22.32
N ASP A 131 -0.94 5.32 -22.54
CA ASP A 131 -1.13 4.26 -23.54
C ASP A 131 -1.98 3.09 -23.00
N GLY A 132 -2.44 3.15 -21.75
CA GLY A 132 -3.25 2.13 -21.09
C GLY A 132 -2.46 0.92 -20.60
N HIS A 133 -1.13 0.93 -20.73
CA HIS A 133 -0.29 -0.17 -20.26
C HIS A 133 0.23 0.06 -18.86
N ILE A 134 0.62 -1.05 -18.23
CA ILE A 134 1.33 -1.06 -16.96
C ILE A 134 2.83 -1.10 -17.24
N HIS A 135 3.56 -0.21 -16.59
CA HIS A 135 4.99 -0.06 -16.74
C HIS A 135 5.72 -0.28 -15.42
N GLU A 136 6.94 -0.78 -15.52
CA GLU A 136 7.86 -0.98 -14.41
C GLU A 136 9.14 -0.17 -14.64
N LEU A 137 9.55 0.57 -13.63
CA LEU A 137 10.92 1.06 -13.45
C LEU A 137 11.58 0.20 -12.38
N ALA A 138 12.68 -0.46 -12.71
CA ALA A 138 13.42 -1.33 -11.80
C ALA A 138 14.89 -0.92 -11.69
N VAL A 139 15.46 -1.01 -10.49
CA VAL A 139 16.90 -0.77 -10.28
C VAL A 139 17.46 -1.72 -9.22
N GLY A 140 18.69 -2.18 -9.44
CA GLY A 140 19.44 -2.98 -8.46
C GLY A 140 20.28 -2.12 -7.52
N LEU A 141 21.05 -2.78 -6.64
CA LEU A 141 22.00 -2.10 -5.73
C LEU A 141 23.01 -1.18 -6.44
N THR A 142 23.31 -1.50 -7.69
CA THR A 142 24.16 -0.71 -8.59
C THR A 142 23.52 -0.66 -9.97
N GLY A 143 23.74 0.42 -10.71
CA GLY A 143 23.28 0.55 -12.09
C GLY A 143 22.34 1.74 -12.28
N THR A 144 21.58 1.69 -13.37
CA THR A 144 20.60 2.72 -13.75
C THR A 144 19.22 2.09 -13.78
N TRP A 145 18.18 2.92 -13.62
CA TRP A 145 16.81 2.47 -13.75
C TRP A 145 16.56 1.86 -15.14
N GLN A 146 15.89 0.72 -15.17
CA GLN A 146 15.49 0.01 -16.37
C GLN A 146 13.98 0.07 -16.50
N HIS A 147 13.51 0.29 -17.72
CA HIS A 147 12.09 0.33 -18.04
C HIS A 147 11.62 -0.98 -18.66
N THR A 148 10.42 -1.43 -18.28
CA THR A 148 9.71 -2.54 -18.92
C THR A 148 8.24 -2.17 -19.13
N ASN A 149 7.65 -2.47 -20.28
CA ASN A 149 6.19 -2.45 -20.48
C ASN A 149 5.62 -3.84 -20.13
N LEU A 150 5.04 -3.98 -18.95
CA LEU A 150 4.63 -5.25 -18.39
C LEU A 150 3.47 -5.88 -19.16
N THR A 151 2.45 -5.09 -19.50
CA THR A 151 1.29 -5.57 -20.24
C THR A 151 1.69 -6.04 -21.63
N ARG A 152 2.53 -5.27 -22.34
CA ARG A 152 2.97 -5.61 -23.70
C ARG A 152 3.85 -6.86 -23.76
N GLU A 153 4.68 -7.08 -22.75
CA GLU A 153 5.56 -8.25 -22.68
C GLU A 153 4.86 -9.52 -22.20
N THR A 154 3.63 -9.42 -21.70
CA THR A 154 2.88 -10.55 -21.14
C THR A 154 1.71 -10.93 -22.05
N PRO A 155 1.81 -12.02 -22.84
CA PRO A 155 0.74 -12.42 -23.74
C PRO A 155 -0.59 -12.65 -23.01
N GLY A 156 -1.67 -12.11 -23.57
CA GLY A 156 -3.03 -12.26 -23.04
C GLY A 156 -3.42 -11.25 -21.95
N ALA A 157 -2.46 -10.45 -21.45
CA ALA A 157 -2.76 -9.39 -20.47
C ALA A 157 -3.55 -8.24 -21.13
N PRO A 158 -4.76 -7.91 -20.63
CA PRO A 158 -5.48 -6.73 -21.10
C PRO A 158 -4.81 -5.43 -20.61
N PRO A 159 -5.07 -4.29 -21.28
CA PRO A 159 -4.71 -2.97 -20.76
C PRO A 159 -5.32 -2.69 -19.38
N SER A 160 -4.64 -1.88 -18.58
CA SER A 160 -5.17 -1.37 -17.31
C SER A 160 -6.08 -0.19 -17.62
N GLU A 161 -7.37 -0.46 -17.80
CA GLU A 161 -8.39 0.59 -17.94
C GLU A 161 -9.02 1.00 -16.59
N GLY A 162 -8.63 0.35 -15.49
CA GLY A 162 -9.07 0.69 -14.13
C GLY A 162 -8.05 1.51 -13.33
N ASP A 163 -8.55 2.20 -12.31
CA ASP A 163 -7.78 3.09 -11.43
C ASP A 163 -7.24 2.38 -10.16
N ALA A 164 -7.06 1.06 -10.21
CA ALA A 164 -6.62 0.27 -9.05
C ALA A 164 -5.49 -0.68 -9.44
N LEU A 165 -4.36 -0.55 -8.75
CA LEU A 165 -3.16 -1.36 -8.96
C LEU A 165 -2.46 -1.60 -7.62
N CYS A 166 -1.93 -2.80 -7.44
CA CYS A 166 -0.98 -3.10 -6.37
C CYS A 166 0.17 -3.97 -6.89
N ALA A 167 1.30 -3.94 -6.20
CA ALA A 167 2.44 -4.77 -6.53
C ALA A 167 3.18 -5.20 -5.27
N PHE A 168 3.63 -6.45 -5.24
CA PHE A 168 4.30 -7.01 -4.07
C PHE A 168 5.21 -8.19 -4.45
N SER A 169 6.19 -8.44 -3.60
CA SER A 169 7.02 -9.65 -3.63
C SER A 169 6.43 -10.73 -2.74
N TRP A 170 6.56 -12.00 -3.14
CA TRP A 170 6.29 -13.14 -2.30
C TRP A 170 7.52 -14.05 -2.21
N ALA A 171 8.16 -14.06 -1.03
CA ALA A 171 9.44 -14.75 -0.86
C ALA A 171 9.27 -16.27 -0.86
N THR A 172 8.25 -16.81 -0.18
CA THR A 172 7.97 -18.25 -0.17
C THR A 172 7.65 -18.79 -1.57
N GLY A 173 6.94 -18.02 -2.39
CA GLY A 173 6.63 -18.38 -3.79
C GLY A 173 7.72 -18.03 -4.80
N ARG A 174 8.77 -17.30 -4.37
CA ARG A 174 9.85 -16.80 -5.24
C ARG A 174 9.31 -16.05 -6.47
N SER A 175 8.37 -15.15 -6.21
CA SER A 175 7.63 -14.48 -7.26
C SER A 175 7.38 -13.00 -6.96
N GLN A 176 7.27 -12.23 -8.04
CA GLN A 176 6.83 -10.85 -8.04
C GLN A 176 5.44 -10.78 -8.66
N HIS A 177 4.59 -9.90 -8.13
CA HIS A 177 3.19 -9.81 -8.50
C HIS A 177 2.85 -8.36 -8.81
N VAL A 178 2.20 -8.13 -9.95
CA VAL A 178 1.54 -6.87 -10.29
C VAL A 178 0.09 -7.20 -10.56
N VAL A 179 -0.81 -6.64 -9.77
CA VAL A 179 -2.24 -6.93 -9.83
C VAL A 179 -3.00 -5.65 -10.13
N TYR A 180 -3.93 -5.69 -11.06
CA TYR A 180 -4.64 -4.51 -11.55
C TYR A 180 -6.09 -4.82 -11.90
N LEU A 181 -6.89 -3.78 -11.92
CA LEU A 181 -8.29 -3.81 -12.34
C LEU A 181 -8.40 -3.36 -13.81
N SER A 182 -9.11 -4.13 -14.62
CA SER A 182 -9.47 -3.76 -16.00
C SER A 182 -10.90 -3.21 -16.09
N GLY A 183 -11.25 -2.61 -17.23
CA GLY A 183 -12.55 -1.98 -17.46
C GLY A 183 -13.76 -2.92 -17.44
N ASP A 184 -13.54 -4.24 -17.50
CA ASP A 184 -14.56 -5.29 -17.32
C ASP A 184 -14.87 -5.59 -15.83
N GLY A 185 -14.17 -4.95 -14.89
CA GLY A 185 -14.32 -5.19 -13.45
C GLY A 185 -13.58 -6.44 -12.95
N HIS A 186 -12.74 -7.06 -13.80
CA HIS A 186 -11.93 -8.22 -13.45
C HIS A 186 -10.57 -7.80 -12.88
N ILE A 187 -10.08 -8.62 -11.95
CA ILE A 187 -8.77 -8.48 -11.34
C ILE A 187 -7.80 -9.38 -12.08
N HIS A 188 -6.76 -8.81 -12.66
CA HIS A 188 -5.71 -9.55 -13.35
C HIS A 188 -4.40 -9.53 -12.59
N GLU A 189 -3.63 -10.61 -12.69
CA GLU A 189 -2.29 -10.75 -12.14
C GLU A 189 -1.27 -10.91 -13.28
N LEU A 190 -0.21 -10.11 -13.24
CA LEU A 190 1.06 -10.39 -13.92
C LEU A 190 2.03 -10.94 -12.88
N ILE A 191 2.41 -12.21 -13.03
CA ILE A 191 3.33 -12.89 -12.13
C ILE A 191 4.68 -13.15 -12.81
N LYS A 192 5.77 -12.85 -12.11
CA LYS A 192 7.13 -13.23 -12.50
C LYS A 192 7.72 -14.15 -11.44
N VAL A 193 7.84 -15.44 -11.76
CA VAL A 193 8.56 -16.40 -10.93
C VAL A 193 10.05 -16.38 -11.30
N ASP A 194 10.93 -16.50 -10.32
CA ASP A 194 12.38 -16.56 -10.50
C ASP A 194 12.79 -17.48 -11.67
N GLY A 195 13.55 -16.95 -12.63
CA GLY A 195 14.06 -17.72 -13.78
C GLY A 195 13.03 -18.06 -14.87
N GLY A 196 11.75 -17.71 -14.69
CA GLY A 196 10.68 -17.93 -15.67
C GLY A 196 10.29 -16.67 -16.46
N PRO A 197 9.49 -16.77 -17.53
CA PRO A 197 8.86 -15.63 -18.18
C PRO A 197 7.77 -15.01 -17.28
N ARG A 198 7.31 -13.79 -17.59
CA ARG A 198 6.09 -13.25 -16.98
C ARG A 198 4.88 -14.03 -17.49
N GLN A 199 3.87 -14.21 -16.64
CA GLN A 199 2.62 -14.89 -16.96
C GLN A 199 1.45 -14.02 -16.53
N HIS A 200 0.32 -14.17 -17.22
CA HIS A 200 -0.93 -13.47 -16.93
C HIS A 200 -1.98 -14.46 -16.40
N SER A 201 -2.86 -13.99 -15.52
CA SER A 201 -4.03 -14.72 -15.06
C SER A 201 -5.18 -13.76 -14.74
N ASP A 202 -6.41 -14.13 -15.09
CA ASP A 202 -7.62 -13.47 -14.63
C ASP A 202 -8.07 -14.11 -13.31
N LEU A 203 -7.84 -13.39 -12.20
CA LEU A 203 -8.12 -13.92 -10.87
C LEU A 203 -9.62 -13.97 -10.58
N THR A 204 -10.39 -13.00 -11.10
CA THR A 204 -11.83 -12.95 -10.95
C THR A 204 -12.48 -14.16 -11.61
N GLU A 205 -12.07 -14.47 -12.85
CA GLU A 205 -12.54 -15.66 -13.57
C GLU A 205 -12.07 -16.96 -12.90
N ILE A 206 -10.78 -17.10 -12.60
CA ILE A 206 -10.25 -18.36 -12.02
C ILE A 206 -10.94 -18.69 -10.69
N ALA A 207 -11.10 -17.70 -9.81
CA ALA A 207 -11.72 -17.91 -8.50
C ALA A 207 -13.26 -17.92 -8.56
N GLN A 208 -13.86 -17.55 -9.69
CA GLN A 208 -15.30 -17.27 -9.82
C GLN A 208 -15.77 -16.23 -8.78
N ALA A 209 -14.94 -15.21 -8.57
CA ALA A 209 -15.17 -14.20 -7.56
C ALA A 209 -16.09 -13.07 -8.08
N PRO A 210 -16.81 -12.37 -7.19
CA PRO A 210 -17.59 -11.19 -7.58
C PRO A 210 -16.68 -10.10 -8.19
N PRO A 211 -17.16 -9.33 -9.19
CA PRO A 211 -16.38 -8.24 -9.77
C PRO A 211 -15.99 -7.18 -8.74
N ALA A 212 -14.81 -6.58 -8.93
CA ALA A 212 -14.34 -5.49 -8.10
C ALA A 212 -14.94 -4.15 -8.52
N VAL A 213 -15.08 -3.24 -7.56
CA VAL A 213 -15.50 -1.85 -7.83
C VAL A 213 -14.59 -0.85 -7.12
N GLY A 214 -14.53 0.35 -7.70
CA GLY A 214 -13.78 1.47 -7.14
C GLY A 214 -12.29 1.40 -7.47
N ASN A 215 -11.50 2.10 -6.66
CA ASN A 215 -10.09 2.36 -6.91
C ASN A 215 -9.16 1.78 -5.82
N THR A 216 -9.65 0.84 -5.01
CA THR A 216 -8.86 0.23 -3.93
C THR A 216 -8.65 -1.26 -4.20
N LEU A 217 -7.38 -1.61 -4.39
CA LEU A 217 -6.91 -2.98 -4.58
C LEU A 217 -5.64 -3.16 -3.74
N ILE A 218 -5.61 -4.13 -2.84
CA ILE A 218 -4.45 -4.35 -1.95
C ILE A 218 -3.94 -5.76 -2.14
N GLY A 219 -2.67 -5.90 -2.49
CA GLY A 219 -1.98 -7.17 -2.64
C GLY A 219 -0.89 -7.30 -1.59
N TYR A 220 -0.78 -8.47 -0.98
CA TYR A 220 0.28 -8.75 -0.03
C TYR A 220 0.59 -10.25 0.01
N ALA A 221 1.75 -10.57 0.57
CA ALA A 221 2.13 -11.93 0.91
C ALA A 221 1.94 -12.16 2.42
N TRP A 222 1.51 -13.36 2.79
CA TRP A 222 1.54 -13.85 4.16
C TRP A 222 2.46 -15.07 4.22
N GLU A 223 3.69 -14.82 4.64
CA GLU A 223 4.78 -15.79 4.56
C GLU A 223 4.52 -16.96 5.51
N ARG A 224 4.05 -16.69 6.73
CA ARG A 224 3.67 -17.75 7.68
C ARG A 224 2.45 -18.57 7.26
N GLY A 225 1.62 -18.02 6.38
CA GLY A 225 0.51 -18.74 5.76
C GLY A 225 0.88 -19.49 4.50
N ALA A 226 2.11 -19.30 3.97
CA ALA A 226 2.55 -19.74 2.66
C ALA A 226 1.53 -19.41 1.55
N ARG A 227 0.99 -18.19 1.59
CA ARG A 227 -0.06 -17.72 0.69
C ARG A 227 0.18 -16.28 0.27
N LYS A 228 -0.32 -15.94 -0.91
CA LYS A 228 -0.51 -14.58 -1.39
C LYS A 228 -1.99 -14.20 -1.39
N GLN A 229 -2.27 -12.91 -1.32
CA GLN A 229 -3.61 -12.35 -1.18
C GLN A 229 -3.81 -11.15 -2.09
N VAL A 230 -5.06 -10.97 -2.54
CA VAL A 230 -5.56 -9.73 -3.13
C VAL A 230 -6.90 -9.39 -2.48
N VAL A 231 -7.05 -8.19 -1.95
CA VAL A 231 -8.24 -7.73 -1.22
C VAL A 231 -8.85 -6.54 -1.95
N TYR A 232 -10.17 -6.59 -2.14
CA TYR A 232 -10.94 -5.60 -2.90
C TYR A 232 -12.37 -5.47 -2.37
N MET A 233 -13.11 -4.47 -2.86
CA MET A 233 -14.53 -4.27 -2.54
C MET A 233 -15.43 -4.62 -3.72
N GLY A 234 -16.57 -5.22 -3.44
CA GLY A 234 -17.64 -5.43 -4.42
C GLY A 234 -18.71 -4.33 -4.38
N ASN A 235 -19.60 -4.32 -5.38
CA ASN A 235 -20.67 -3.32 -5.53
C ASN A 235 -21.71 -3.31 -4.41
N ASN A 236 -21.72 -4.35 -3.57
CA ASN A 236 -22.61 -4.54 -2.42
C ASN A 236 -22.02 -4.01 -1.11
N GLY A 237 -20.81 -3.44 -1.13
CA GLY A 237 -20.09 -2.98 0.07
C GLY A 237 -19.40 -4.11 0.84
N ASN A 238 -19.42 -5.35 0.32
CA ASN A 238 -18.65 -6.45 0.88
C ASN A 238 -17.18 -6.34 0.48
N ILE A 239 -16.31 -6.80 1.38
CA ILE A 239 -14.88 -6.97 1.12
C ILE A 239 -14.63 -8.43 0.79
N TYR A 240 -13.89 -8.65 -0.29
CA TYR A 240 -13.50 -9.96 -0.78
C TYR A 240 -11.98 -10.13 -0.66
N GLU A 241 -11.55 -11.31 -0.25
CA GLU A 241 -10.15 -11.73 -0.33
C GLU A 241 -10.03 -12.85 -1.37
N LEU A 242 -9.24 -12.63 -2.41
CA LEU A 242 -8.66 -13.66 -3.25
C LEU A 242 -7.40 -14.19 -2.57
N SER A 243 -7.21 -15.51 -2.53
CA SER A 243 -6.00 -16.12 -1.97
C SER A 243 -5.56 -17.34 -2.79
N ALA A 244 -4.25 -17.49 -2.93
CA ALA A 244 -3.62 -18.68 -3.53
C ALA A 244 -2.39 -19.13 -2.73
N GLY A 245 -2.16 -20.44 -2.74
CA GLY A 245 -0.94 -21.05 -2.22
C GLY A 245 0.15 -21.20 -3.30
N LEU A 246 1.09 -22.10 -3.04
CA LEU A 246 2.19 -22.45 -3.96
C LEU A 246 1.72 -23.17 -5.23
N ASP A 247 0.54 -23.79 -5.18
CA ASP A 247 -0.13 -24.42 -6.32
C ASP A 247 -0.77 -23.41 -7.28
N ASN A 248 -0.76 -22.12 -6.92
CA ASN A 248 -1.42 -21.04 -7.64
C ASN A 248 -2.94 -21.23 -7.85
N ALA A 249 -3.57 -22.06 -7.01
CA ALA A 249 -5.01 -22.26 -7.04
C ALA A 249 -5.73 -21.11 -6.32
N TRP A 250 -6.18 -20.12 -7.10
CA TRP A 250 -6.90 -18.97 -6.59
C TRP A 250 -8.33 -19.33 -6.16
N THR A 251 -8.71 -18.93 -4.96
CA THR A 251 -10.08 -18.97 -4.45
C THR A 251 -10.42 -17.61 -3.84
N TYR A 252 -11.71 -17.34 -3.60
CA TYR A 252 -12.14 -16.14 -2.88
C TYR A 252 -12.90 -16.45 -1.59
N THR A 253 -12.92 -15.48 -0.69
CA THR A 253 -13.77 -15.46 0.51
C THR A 253 -14.51 -14.13 0.59
N ASP A 254 -15.83 -14.18 0.78
CA ASP A 254 -16.64 -13.02 1.18
C ASP A 254 -16.44 -12.79 2.69
N LEU A 255 -15.66 -11.77 3.05
CA LEU A 255 -15.27 -11.57 4.44
C LEU A 255 -16.44 -11.09 5.32
N MET A 256 -17.43 -10.45 4.71
CA MET A 256 -18.62 -9.95 5.41
C MET A 256 -19.53 -11.11 5.78
N SER A 257 -19.77 -12.02 4.84
CA SER A 257 -20.54 -13.24 5.08
C SER A 257 -19.82 -14.18 6.05
N GLN A 258 -18.49 -14.24 6.00
CA GLN A 258 -17.68 -15.09 6.87
C GLN A 258 -17.64 -14.63 8.33
N THR A 259 -17.76 -13.32 8.58
CA THR A 259 -17.55 -12.74 9.93
C THR A 259 -18.78 -12.07 10.53
N GLY A 260 -19.78 -11.71 9.72
CA GLY A 260 -20.91 -10.89 10.14
C GLY A 260 -20.55 -9.43 10.42
N ALA A 261 -19.37 -8.98 9.98
CA ALA A 261 -18.91 -7.61 10.16
C ALA A 261 -19.76 -6.60 9.36
N PRO A 262 -19.86 -5.34 9.80
CA PRO A 262 -20.62 -4.31 9.09
C PRO A 262 -20.00 -3.99 7.72
N LEU A 263 -20.81 -3.50 6.77
CA LEU A 263 -20.34 -3.17 5.43
C LEU A 263 -19.30 -2.06 5.43
N ALA A 264 -18.39 -2.11 4.45
CA ALA A 264 -17.40 -1.07 4.23
C ALA A 264 -18.05 0.19 3.64
N ALA A 265 -17.52 1.35 4.01
CA ALA A 265 -17.92 2.64 3.46
C ALA A 265 -16.75 3.29 2.72
N GLY A 266 -17.02 3.80 1.52
CA GLY A 266 -16.03 4.54 0.73
C GLY A 266 -14.85 3.68 0.29
N SER A 267 -13.65 4.25 0.28
CA SER A 267 -12.40 3.65 -0.22
C SER A 267 -11.40 3.31 0.89
N ALA A 268 -11.71 3.62 2.14
CA ALA A 268 -10.83 3.37 3.30
C ALA A 268 -10.74 1.87 3.61
N LEU A 269 -9.82 1.19 2.94
CA LEU A 269 -9.49 -0.22 3.11
C LEU A 269 -7.97 -0.41 3.09
N SER A 270 -7.46 -1.29 3.96
CA SER A 270 -6.07 -1.73 4.00
C SER A 270 -6.02 -3.21 4.37
N ALA A 271 -5.01 -3.92 3.89
CA ALA A 271 -4.79 -5.32 4.26
C ALA A 271 -3.28 -5.62 4.32
N PHE A 272 -2.87 -6.45 5.28
CA PHE A 272 -1.46 -6.75 5.50
C PHE A 272 -1.28 -8.03 6.32
N ALA A 273 -0.13 -8.67 6.16
CA ALA A 273 0.30 -9.73 7.07
C ALA A 273 0.83 -9.11 8.38
N TRP A 274 0.41 -9.66 9.51
CA TRP A 274 1.01 -9.38 10.81
C TRP A 274 1.78 -10.63 11.25
N GLU A 275 3.01 -10.74 10.77
CA GLU A 275 3.83 -11.93 10.92
C GLU A 275 4.18 -12.19 12.38
N THR A 276 4.43 -11.14 13.17
CA THR A 276 4.62 -11.26 14.62
C THR A 276 3.42 -11.91 15.32
N GLY A 277 2.20 -11.60 14.86
CA GLY A 277 0.97 -12.15 15.43
C GLY A 277 0.54 -13.49 14.87
N ASN A 278 1.26 -14.06 13.89
CA ASN A 278 0.85 -15.23 13.11
C ASN A 278 -0.55 -15.07 12.50
N THR A 279 -0.87 -13.87 12.01
CA THR A 279 -2.18 -13.55 11.47
C THR A 279 -2.03 -12.68 10.24
N LYS A 280 -3.11 -12.53 9.48
CA LYS A 280 -3.26 -11.47 8.49
C LYS A 280 -4.50 -10.64 8.82
N GLN A 281 -4.51 -9.42 8.32
CA GLN A 281 -5.45 -8.38 8.71
C GLN A 281 -6.08 -7.77 7.46
N VAL A 282 -7.37 -7.48 7.56
CA VAL A 282 -8.10 -6.58 6.68
C VAL A 282 -8.76 -5.54 7.56
N VAL A 283 -8.46 -4.28 7.33
CA VAL A 283 -8.90 -3.15 8.16
C VAL A 283 -9.59 -2.13 7.28
N TYR A 284 -10.75 -1.66 7.69
CA TYR A 284 -11.57 -0.75 6.89
C TYR A 284 -12.41 0.18 7.78
N VAL A 285 -13.01 1.19 7.16
CA VAL A 285 -13.98 2.06 7.83
C VAL A 285 -15.39 1.65 7.41
N ALA A 286 -16.24 1.33 8.39
CA ALA A 286 -17.64 0.98 8.14
C ALA A 286 -18.55 2.23 8.05
N GLU A 287 -19.79 2.06 7.62
CA GLU A 287 -20.78 3.16 7.49
C GLU A 287 -21.02 3.94 8.79
N ASN A 288 -20.85 3.28 9.93
CA ASN A 288 -20.92 3.90 11.26
C ASN A 288 -19.67 4.74 11.59
N GLN A 289 -18.75 4.92 10.63
CA GLN A 289 -17.50 5.69 10.73
C GLN A 289 -16.53 5.14 11.77
N ARG A 290 -16.61 3.83 12.05
CA ARG A 290 -15.72 3.14 12.98
C ARG A 290 -14.75 2.26 12.22
N VAL A 291 -13.51 2.25 12.70
CA VAL A 291 -12.47 1.35 12.16
C VAL A 291 -12.77 -0.08 12.61
N GLN A 292 -12.90 -0.97 11.63
CA GLN A 292 -13.15 -2.39 11.81
C GLN A 292 -11.92 -3.19 11.41
N GLU A 293 -11.65 -4.28 12.13
CA GLU A 293 -10.60 -5.24 11.82
C GLU A 293 -11.20 -6.63 11.59
N LEU A 294 -10.80 -7.26 10.49
CA LEU A 294 -11.00 -8.68 10.22
C LEU A 294 -9.64 -9.35 10.28
N GLN A 295 -9.51 -10.33 11.17
CA GLN A 295 -8.26 -11.04 11.43
C GLN A 295 -8.44 -12.52 11.09
N MET A 296 -7.54 -13.09 10.29
CA MET A 296 -7.44 -14.54 10.10
C MET A 296 -6.23 -15.10 10.85
N ASP A 297 -6.43 -16.18 11.60
CA ASP A 297 -5.35 -16.93 12.24
C ASP A 297 -4.80 -18.07 11.37
N GLN A 298 -3.73 -18.75 11.83
CA GLN A 298 -3.13 -19.89 11.12
C GLN A 298 -4.03 -21.11 10.97
N ALA A 299 -5.10 -21.23 11.77
CA ALA A 299 -6.12 -22.28 11.59
C ALA A 299 -7.16 -21.88 10.51
N GLY A 300 -6.98 -20.72 9.91
CA GLY A 300 -7.85 -20.17 8.88
C GLY A 300 -9.19 -19.65 9.40
N GLN A 301 -9.26 -19.33 10.69
CA GLN A 301 -10.48 -18.79 11.29
C GLN A 301 -10.45 -17.26 11.24
N TRP A 302 -11.47 -16.68 10.62
CA TRP A 302 -11.69 -15.24 10.60
C TRP A 302 -12.43 -14.76 11.86
N LYS A 303 -12.02 -13.61 12.38
CA LYS A 303 -12.65 -12.92 13.51
C LYS A 303 -12.78 -11.44 13.20
N HIS A 304 -13.90 -10.85 13.61
CA HIS A 304 -14.17 -9.42 13.49
C HIS A 304 -13.99 -8.70 14.84
N ARG A 305 -13.53 -7.44 14.78
CA ARG A 305 -13.46 -6.53 15.92
C ARG A 305 -13.69 -5.08 15.50
N ASP A 306 -14.46 -4.35 16.30
CA ASP A 306 -14.51 -2.89 16.23
C ASP A 306 -13.33 -2.29 17.02
N LEU A 307 -12.35 -1.72 16.33
CA LEU A 307 -11.13 -1.22 16.96
C LEU A 307 -11.39 0.02 17.82
N MET A 308 -12.37 0.83 17.46
CA MET A 308 -12.73 2.02 18.25
C MET A 308 -13.43 1.66 19.57
N GLN A 309 -13.88 0.42 19.78
CA GLN A 309 -14.38 -0.04 21.08
C GLN A 309 -13.24 -0.47 22.02
N GLN A 310 -12.03 -0.64 21.49
CA GLN A 310 -10.86 -1.10 22.23
C GLN A 310 -10.04 0.05 22.83
N VAL A 311 -10.40 1.29 22.48
CA VAL A 311 -9.71 2.51 22.90
C VAL A 311 -10.73 3.56 23.34
N THR A 312 -10.27 4.57 24.07
CA THR A 312 -11.09 5.70 24.49
C THR A 312 -10.80 6.94 23.63
N ASN A 313 -11.82 7.76 23.40
CA ASN A 313 -11.72 9.07 22.72
C ASN A 313 -11.17 9.07 21.28
N ALA A 314 -11.14 7.92 20.60
CA ALA A 314 -10.85 7.88 19.17
C ALA A 314 -11.99 8.56 18.38
N PRO A 315 -11.71 9.59 17.55
CA PRO A 315 -12.73 10.24 16.74
C PRO A 315 -13.23 9.34 15.61
N SER A 316 -14.41 9.65 15.08
CA SER A 316 -14.96 9.00 13.89
C SER A 316 -14.00 9.12 12.70
N ALA A 317 -13.83 8.02 11.97
CA ALA A 317 -12.93 7.93 10.82
C ALA A 317 -13.62 8.43 9.54
N SER A 318 -12.84 9.09 8.68
CA SER A 318 -13.19 9.32 7.28
C SER A 318 -13.24 8.00 6.51
N ASN A 319 -14.12 7.92 5.52
CA ASN A 319 -14.26 6.77 4.65
C ASN A 319 -13.34 6.83 3.42
N THR A 320 -12.37 7.76 3.39
CA THR A 320 -11.49 7.98 2.23
C THR A 320 -10.15 7.27 2.33
N LEU A 321 -9.57 7.18 3.54
CA LEU A 321 -8.21 6.67 3.72
C LEU A 321 -8.03 5.93 5.05
N ILE A 322 -7.41 4.76 4.95
CA ILE A 322 -6.84 4.00 6.06
C ILE A 322 -5.56 3.33 5.56
N ALA A 323 -4.55 3.22 6.42
CA ALA A 323 -3.33 2.46 6.13
C ALA A 323 -3.03 1.57 7.33
N GLY A 324 -2.62 0.34 7.08
CA GLY A 324 -2.27 -0.62 8.12
C GLY A 324 -1.03 -1.40 7.73
N TYR A 325 -0.13 -1.60 8.68
CA TYR A 325 1.10 -2.35 8.45
C TYR A 325 1.60 -2.99 9.75
N GLU A 326 2.48 -3.99 9.60
CA GLU A 326 3.25 -4.53 10.70
C GLU A 326 4.39 -3.58 11.09
N TRP A 327 4.48 -3.24 12.38
CA TRP A 327 5.64 -2.56 12.95
C TRP A 327 6.49 -3.60 13.69
N SER A 328 7.29 -4.32 12.91
CA SER A 328 7.97 -5.54 13.34
C SER A 328 8.96 -5.29 14.49
N SER A 329 9.72 -4.20 14.44
CA SER A 329 10.66 -3.81 15.49
C SER A 329 10.02 -3.50 16.84
N GLN A 330 8.72 -3.22 16.87
CA GLN A 330 7.93 -3.02 18.08
C GLN A 330 7.06 -4.22 18.45
N PHE A 331 7.19 -5.34 17.71
CA PHE A 331 6.32 -6.50 17.81
C PHE A 331 4.84 -6.08 17.74
N ALA A 332 4.50 -5.17 16.85
CA ALA A 332 3.22 -4.48 16.84
C ALA A 332 2.59 -4.47 15.43
N LYS A 333 1.31 -4.13 15.39
CA LYS A 333 0.64 -3.65 14.18
C LYS A 333 0.14 -2.23 14.43
N GLN A 334 0.16 -1.41 13.39
CA GLN A 334 -0.25 -0.01 13.45
C GLN A 334 -1.24 0.28 12.34
N ILE A 335 -2.35 0.91 12.72
CA ILE A 335 -3.43 1.34 11.83
C ILE A 335 -3.49 2.86 11.91
N ILE A 336 -3.50 3.51 10.76
CA ILE A 336 -3.56 4.95 10.57
C ILE A 336 -4.86 5.29 9.84
N TYR A 337 -5.58 6.31 10.31
CA TYR A 337 -6.79 6.79 9.66
C TYR A 337 -6.90 8.31 9.78
N LEU A 338 -7.68 8.91 8.89
CA LEU A 338 -8.06 10.32 8.97
C LEU A 338 -9.38 10.47 9.72
N ASP A 339 -9.53 11.52 10.52
CA ASP A 339 -10.85 11.90 11.03
C ASP A 339 -11.66 12.72 10.00
N ARG A 340 -12.88 13.12 10.40
CA ARG A 340 -13.85 13.80 9.52
C ARG A 340 -13.87 15.32 9.65
N ARG A 341 -12.85 15.92 10.30
CA ARG A 341 -12.77 17.38 10.43
C ARG A 341 -12.54 18.00 9.06
N GLU A 342 -12.90 19.28 8.91
CA GLU A 342 -12.61 20.04 7.69
C GLU A 342 -11.11 20.05 7.37
N ASN A 343 -10.30 20.22 8.41
CA ASN A 343 -8.87 19.94 8.39
C ASN A 343 -8.60 18.63 9.15
N PRO A 344 -8.55 17.48 8.45
CA PRO A 344 -8.47 16.18 9.09
C PRO A 344 -7.15 15.99 9.82
N HIS A 345 -7.19 15.25 10.93
CA HIS A 345 -6.00 14.80 11.65
C HIS A 345 -5.64 13.37 11.26
N ILE A 346 -4.34 13.05 11.31
CA ILE A 346 -3.80 11.69 11.22
C ILE A 346 -3.85 11.06 12.62
N HIS A 347 -4.63 9.99 12.75
CA HIS A 347 -4.79 9.23 13.98
C HIS A 347 -4.15 7.86 13.87
N SER A 348 -3.71 7.32 15.01
CA SER A 348 -3.11 5.99 15.08
C SER A 348 -3.76 5.10 16.13
N LEU A 349 -3.97 3.84 15.76
CA LEU A 349 -4.29 2.72 16.63
C LEU A 349 -3.12 1.72 16.58
N VAL A 350 -2.50 1.46 17.72
CA VAL A 350 -1.35 0.54 17.82
C VAL A 350 -1.71 -0.63 18.72
N PHE A 351 -1.39 -1.85 18.29
CA PHE A 351 -1.49 -3.06 19.10
C PHE A 351 -0.12 -3.73 19.18
N LYS A 352 0.48 -3.75 20.38
CA LYS A 352 1.69 -4.53 20.66
C LYS A 352 1.32 -5.97 21.00
N HIS A 353 2.10 -6.94 20.53
CA HIS A 353 1.84 -8.36 20.74
C HIS A 353 1.69 -8.68 22.24
N GLY A 354 0.59 -9.36 22.60
CA GLY A 354 0.24 -9.65 24.01
C GLY A 354 -0.28 -8.45 24.82
N GLY A 355 -0.46 -7.29 24.19
CA GLY A 355 -0.91 -6.05 24.84
C GLY A 355 -2.38 -5.71 24.61
N ILE A 356 -2.69 -4.42 24.74
CA ILE A 356 -3.99 -3.80 24.44
C ILE A 356 -3.82 -2.77 23.33
N TRP A 357 -4.94 -2.37 22.71
CA TRP A 357 -4.94 -1.28 21.74
C TRP A 357 -4.65 0.06 22.42
N GLN A 358 -3.84 0.88 21.75
CA GLN A 358 -3.49 2.24 22.15
C GLN A 358 -3.88 3.20 21.04
N TYR A 359 -4.41 4.36 21.42
CA TYR A 359 -4.82 5.42 20.50
C TYR A 359 -3.92 6.65 20.66
N SER A 360 -3.63 7.35 19.56
CA SER A 360 -2.93 8.64 19.56
C SER A 360 -3.37 9.51 18.37
N ASP A 361 -3.54 10.81 18.60
CA ASP A 361 -3.67 11.83 17.55
C ASP A 361 -2.25 12.26 17.15
N LEU A 362 -1.76 11.75 16.02
CA LEU A 362 -0.38 11.96 15.60
C LEU A 362 -0.14 13.36 15.05
N THR A 363 -1.15 13.97 14.42
CA THR A 363 -1.07 15.37 13.98
C THR A 363 -0.82 16.28 15.17
N SER A 364 -1.61 16.13 16.24
CA SER A 364 -1.44 16.92 17.47
C SER A 364 -0.13 16.60 18.18
N LEU A 365 0.23 15.31 18.30
CA LEU A 365 1.42 14.86 19.02
C LEU A 365 2.72 15.34 18.37
N ALA A 366 2.78 15.36 17.04
CA ALA A 366 3.95 15.79 16.29
C ALA A 366 4.00 17.31 16.05
N GLY A 367 2.92 18.04 16.34
CA GLY A 367 2.77 19.45 15.96
C GLY A 367 2.73 19.63 14.44
N ALA A 368 2.15 18.67 13.72
CA ALA A 368 2.07 18.68 12.27
C ALA A 368 1.06 19.74 11.76
N PRO A 369 1.29 20.32 10.56
CA PRO A 369 0.37 21.28 9.95
C PRO A 369 -0.91 20.62 9.46
N ALA A 370 -1.82 21.47 8.96
CA ALA A 370 -3.04 21.07 8.27
C ALA A 370 -2.78 20.14 7.06
N LEU A 371 -3.64 19.14 6.88
CA LEU A 371 -3.65 18.25 5.71
C LEU A 371 -4.41 18.88 4.55
N VAL A 372 -5.48 19.59 4.88
CA VAL A 372 -6.20 20.50 3.99
C VAL A 372 -5.81 21.91 4.43
#